data_AF-X0ZT04-F1
#
_entry.id   AF-X0ZT04-F1
#
_cell.length_a   1.000
_cell.length_b   1.000
_cell.length_c   1.000
_cell.angle_alpha   90.00
_cell.angle_beta   90.00
_cell.angle_gamma   90.00
#
_symmetry.space_group_name_H-M   'P 1'
#
loop_
_entity.id
_entity.type
_entity.pdbx_description
1 polymer ?
#
loop_
_entity_poly.entity_id
_entity_poly.type
_entity_poly.pdbx_seq_one_letter_code
_entity_poly.pdbx_strand_id
1 'polypeptide(L)'
;MEERGVKVNLIRIRGDKKEEISDLVAKETTFTILLNKKKLVALNCSPEKYKYLGLGFLYTSGILQKKEDIISLDINEKQGLMDIKIKGASLSSEDIINSNLWIGSYQQSEEQKETPLSIDTSLKISSNLVYSLISEMQGRANFFKLTGGVHSCALVNKQGSIILFSEDISRYNTIDKILGGAFVNDITTEDKIILISCRI
;
A
#
# COMPACT_ATOMS: atom_id res chain seq x y z
N MET A 1 -15.03 1.45 10.88
CA MET A 1 -15.15 2.80 10.28
C MET A 1 -14.61 3.87 11.23
N GLU A 2 -14.97 3.84 12.51
CA GLU A 2 -14.49 4.82 13.52
C GLU A 2 -12.96 4.86 13.70
N GLU A 3 -12.24 3.76 13.47
CA GLU A 3 -10.78 3.79 13.54
C GLU A 3 -10.13 4.46 12.33
N ARG A 4 -10.78 4.42 11.15
CA ARG A 4 -10.22 4.89 9.88
C ARG A 4 -10.43 6.39 9.63
N GLY A 5 -11.42 7.00 10.28
CA GLY A 5 -11.76 8.41 10.07
C GLY A 5 -12.29 9.08 11.33
N VAL A 6 -12.18 10.40 11.38
CA VAL A 6 -12.62 11.24 12.50
C VAL A 6 -13.74 12.16 12.04
N LYS A 7 -14.82 12.23 12.81
CA LYS A 7 -15.88 13.23 12.57
C LYS A 7 -15.40 14.60 13.01
N VAL A 8 -15.50 15.59 12.13
CA VAL A 8 -15.17 16.97 12.42
C VAL A 8 -16.39 17.85 12.18
N ASN A 9 -16.57 18.86 13.03
CA ASN A 9 -17.57 19.91 12.79
C ASN A 9 -16.92 20.96 11.89
N LEU A 10 -17.62 21.34 10.82
CA LEU A 10 -17.11 22.28 9.85
C LEU A 10 -18.20 23.24 9.38
N ILE A 11 -17.75 24.40 8.93
CA ILE A 11 -18.60 25.42 8.34
C ILE A 11 -18.53 25.26 6.82
N ARG A 12 -19.64 24.84 6.21
CA ARG A 12 -19.77 24.77 4.75
C ARG A 12 -20.30 26.10 4.23
N ILE A 13 -19.56 26.70 3.28
CA ILE A 13 -19.96 27.93 2.60
C ILE A 13 -20.31 27.59 1.15
N ARG A 14 -21.53 27.95 0.70
CA ARG A 14 -22.01 27.77 -0.68
C ARG A 14 -22.66 29.07 -1.16
N GLY A 15 -21.93 29.87 -1.94
CA GLY A 15 -22.33 31.24 -2.25
C GLY A 15 -22.48 32.04 -0.95
N ASP A 16 -23.62 32.69 -0.77
CA ASP A 16 -23.90 33.50 0.44
C ASP A 16 -24.45 32.69 1.63
N LYS A 17 -24.61 31.36 1.48
CA LYS A 17 -25.11 30.50 2.55
C LYS A 17 -23.96 29.90 3.37
N LYS A 18 -24.11 29.97 4.69
CA LYS A 18 -23.23 29.37 5.70
C LYS A 18 -24.01 28.33 6.51
N GLU A 19 -23.48 27.12 6.63
CA GLU A 19 -24.10 25.98 7.31
C GLU A 19 -23.06 25.30 8.21
N GLU A 20 -23.42 24.97 9.45
CA GLU A 20 -22.60 24.10 10.31
C GLU A 20 -23.01 22.65 10.09
N ILE A 21 -22.04 21.79 9.75
CA ILE A 21 -22.25 20.37 9.51
C ILE A 21 -21.18 19.52 10.19
N SER A 22 -21.44 18.22 10.28
CA SER A 22 -20.43 17.23 10.63
C SER A 22 -20.05 16.44 9.37
N ASP A 23 -18.75 16.25 9.15
CA ASP A 23 -18.22 15.46 8.04
C ASP A 23 -17.14 14.47 8.53
N LEU A 24 -16.93 13.39 7.77
CA LEU A 24 -15.96 12.37 8.10
C LEU A 24 -14.66 12.63 7.33
N VAL A 25 -13.56 12.83 8.06
CA VAL A 25 -12.23 13.03 7.48
C VAL A 25 -11.38 11.78 7.68
N ALA A 26 -10.61 11.40 6.66
CA ALA A 26 -9.68 10.28 6.75
C ALA A 26 -8.64 10.53 7.86
N LYS A 27 -8.39 9.51 8.69
CA LYS A 27 -7.39 9.58 9.75
C LYS A 27 -6.05 9.10 9.20
N GLU A 28 -5.03 9.93 9.36
CA GLU A 28 -3.64 9.56 9.14
C GLU A 28 -3.00 9.12 10.46
N THR A 29 -2.15 8.09 10.40
CA THR A 29 -1.32 7.67 11.53
C THR A 29 0.07 7.25 11.05
N THR A 30 0.99 7.11 11.99
CA THR A 30 2.35 6.68 11.71
C THR A 30 2.52 5.21 12.06
N PHE A 31 3.00 4.42 11.10
CA PHE A 31 3.36 3.03 11.25
C PHE A 31 4.87 2.84 11.15
N THR A 32 5.49 2.37 12.23
CA THR A 32 6.93 2.17 12.32
C THR A 32 7.29 0.70 12.12
N ILE A 33 8.29 0.44 11.28
CA ILE A 33 8.85 -0.89 11.07
C ILE A 33 10.24 -0.95 11.71
N LEU A 34 10.44 -1.90 12.62
CA LEU A 34 11.72 -2.25 13.19
C LEU A 34 12.21 -3.53 12.51
N LEU A 35 13.37 -3.47 11.86
CA LEU A 35 14.04 -4.63 11.27
C LEU A 35 15.21 -5.02 12.17
N ASN A 36 15.21 -6.25 12.66
CA ASN A 36 16.25 -6.76 13.55
C ASN A 36 16.53 -5.82 14.73
N LYS A 37 15.45 -5.31 15.36
CA LYS A 37 15.43 -4.36 16.49
C LYS A 37 15.94 -2.93 16.18
N LYS A 38 16.26 -2.60 14.93
CA LYS A 38 16.61 -1.24 14.51
C LYS A 38 15.46 -0.62 13.73
N LYS A 39 15.19 0.68 13.96
CA LYS A 39 14.18 1.41 13.19
C LYS A 39 14.59 1.45 11.72
N LEU A 40 13.75 0.90 10.85
CA LEU A 40 13.92 0.93 9.41
C LEU A 40 13.21 2.13 8.81
N VAL A 41 11.90 2.25 9.03
CA VAL A 41 11.07 3.30 8.43
C VAL A 41 9.89 3.66 9.34
N ALA A 42 9.36 4.87 9.17
CA ALA A 42 8.07 5.29 9.68
C ALA A 42 7.21 5.78 8.51
N LEU A 43 6.11 5.08 8.24
CA LEU A 43 5.19 5.34 7.13
C LEU A 43 3.95 6.07 7.65
N ASN A 44 3.57 7.17 7.01
CA ASN A 44 2.24 7.74 7.22
C ASN A 44 1.23 6.95 6.41
N CYS A 45 0.18 6.45 7.08
CA CYS A 45 -0.76 5.50 6.49
C CYS A 45 -2.16 5.62 7.11
N SER A 46 -3.13 4.96 6.47
CA SER A 46 -4.42 4.72 7.09
C SER A 46 -4.30 3.61 8.15
N PRO A 47 -4.98 3.74 9.30
CA PRO A 47 -4.82 2.88 10.49
C PRO A 47 -5.49 1.50 10.31
N GLU A 48 -5.05 0.73 9.32
CA GLU A 48 -5.54 -0.60 9.03
C GLU A 48 -4.51 -1.39 8.22
N LYS A 49 -4.62 -2.73 8.27
CA LYS A 49 -3.85 -3.63 7.42
C LYS A 49 -2.33 -3.47 7.58
N TYR A 50 -1.86 -3.15 8.78
CA TYR A 50 -0.44 -2.94 9.07
C TYR A 50 0.44 -4.13 8.70
N LYS A 51 -0.06 -5.37 8.89
CA LYS A 51 0.63 -6.58 8.45
C LYS A 51 0.94 -6.55 6.96
N TYR A 52 -0.05 -6.23 6.14
CA TYR A 52 0.12 -6.19 4.69
C TYR A 52 0.95 -5.00 4.25
N LEU A 53 0.78 -3.83 4.88
CA LEU A 53 1.62 -2.66 4.61
C LEU A 53 3.09 -2.95 4.89
N GLY A 54 3.42 -3.48 6.08
CA GLY A 54 4.79 -3.71 6.48
C GLY A 54 5.48 -4.82 5.68
N LEU A 55 4.81 -5.96 5.48
CA LEU A 55 5.36 -7.03 4.64
C LEU A 55 5.43 -6.64 3.17
N GLY A 56 4.47 -5.85 2.69
CA GLY A 56 4.46 -5.28 1.36
C GLY A 56 5.64 -4.36 1.12
N PHE A 57 5.87 -3.40 2.01
CA PHE A 57 7.02 -2.50 1.97
C PHE A 57 8.35 -3.26 1.92
N LEU A 58 8.51 -4.29 2.78
CA LEU A 58 9.73 -5.11 2.80
C LEU A 58 9.89 -5.93 1.51
N TYR A 59 8.78 -6.36 0.91
CA TYR A 59 8.77 -7.09 -0.34
C TYR A 59 9.13 -6.20 -1.53
N THR A 60 8.50 -5.03 -1.65
CA THR A 60 8.71 -4.08 -2.74
C THR A 60 10.07 -3.40 -2.69
N SER A 61 10.65 -3.24 -1.50
CA SER A 61 12.02 -2.73 -1.31
C SER A 61 13.12 -3.79 -1.50
N GLY A 62 12.76 -5.05 -1.76
CA GLY A 62 13.73 -6.13 -1.96
C GLY A 62 14.33 -6.70 -0.67
N ILE A 63 13.96 -6.18 0.51
CA ILE A 63 14.49 -6.61 1.81
C ILE A 63 13.99 -8.03 2.18
N LEU A 64 12.78 -8.37 1.77
CA LEU A 64 12.15 -9.67 2.03
C LEU A 64 11.65 -10.25 0.70
N GLN A 65 12.09 -11.46 0.34
CA GLN A 65 11.62 -12.13 -0.88
C GLN A 65 10.93 -13.46 -0.61
N LYS A 66 11.24 -14.09 0.53
CA LYS A 66 10.77 -15.42 0.90
C LYS A 66 10.24 -15.40 2.33
N LYS A 67 9.11 -16.09 2.56
CA LYS A 67 8.51 -16.15 3.90
C LYS A 67 9.41 -16.86 4.90
N GLU A 68 10.20 -17.81 4.41
CA GLU A 68 11.12 -18.64 5.19
C GLU A 68 12.25 -17.83 5.82
N ASP A 69 12.54 -16.63 5.30
CA ASP A 69 13.55 -15.74 5.86
C ASP A 69 13.04 -14.99 7.11
N ILE A 70 11.73 -15.00 7.38
CA ILE A 70 11.12 -14.38 8.56
C ILE A 70 11.36 -15.29 9.78
N ILE A 71 12.16 -14.81 10.73
CA ILE A 71 12.44 -15.50 11.99
C ILE A 71 11.35 -15.20 13.02
N SER A 72 10.89 -13.95 13.10
CA SER A 72 9.81 -13.54 13.99
C SER A 72 9.11 -12.30 13.45
N LEU A 73 7.81 -12.19 13.70
CA LEU A 73 6.99 -11.03 13.32
C LEU A 73 6.02 -10.72 14.46
N ASP A 74 6.12 -9.51 15.02
CA ASP A 74 5.17 -8.97 15.99
C ASP A 74 4.57 -7.67 15.45
N ILE A 75 3.28 -7.47 15.64
CA ILE A 75 2.55 -6.29 15.17
C ILE A 75 1.68 -5.76 16.30
N ASN A 76 1.97 -4.53 16.71
CA ASN A 76 1.14 -3.78 17.64
C ASN A 76 0.33 -2.74 16.86
N GLU A 77 -0.89 -3.10 16.47
CA GLU A 77 -1.77 -2.23 15.70
C GLU A 77 -2.16 -0.94 16.44
N LYS A 78 -2.23 -0.99 17.78
CA LYS A 78 -2.56 0.18 18.61
C LYS A 78 -1.45 1.22 18.60
N GLN A 79 -0.20 0.77 18.57
CA GLN A 79 0.98 1.65 18.53
C GLN A 79 1.44 1.97 17.11
N GLY A 80 0.86 1.30 16.09
CA GLY A 80 1.37 1.37 14.73
C GLY A 80 2.82 0.89 14.68
N LEU A 81 3.12 -0.28 15.23
CA LEU A 81 4.48 -0.82 15.27
C LEU A 81 4.52 -2.24 14.70
N MET A 82 5.49 -2.51 13.84
CA MET A 82 5.88 -3.85 13.44
C MET A 82 7.33 -4.09 13.86
N ASP A 83 7.58 -5.17 14.58
CA ASP A 83 8.92 -5.66 14.91
C ASP A 83 9.14 -6.98 14.18
N ILE A 84 10.02 -6.96 13.18
CA ILE A 84 10.32 -8.12 12.34
C ILE A 84 11.79 -8.47 12.42
N LYS A 85 12.06 -9.77 12.53
CA LYS A 85 13.41 -10.33 12.46
C LYS A 85 13.52 -11.15 11.18
N ILE A 86 14.48 -10.80 10.31
CA ILE A 86 14.72 -11.46 9.03
C ILE A 86 16.16 -11.98 9.00
N LYS A 87 16.33 -13.22 8.52
CA LYS A 87 17.64 -13.87 8.35
C LYS A 87 18.46 -13.14 7.28
N GLY A 88 19.73 -12.85 7.59
CA GLY A 88 20.67 -12.27 6.62
C GLY A 88 20.43 -10.81 6.24
N ALA A 89 19.36 -10.18 6.73
CA ALA A 89 19.11 -8.77 6.53
C ALA A 89 19.94 -7.93 7.53
N SER A 90 21.01 -7.29 7.07
CA SER A 90 21.73 -6.28 7.85
C SER A 90 21.55 -4.91 7.21
N LEU A 91 20.98 -3.97 7.95
CA LEU A 91 21.00 -2.56 7.56
C LEU A 91 22.36 -1.99 7.92
N SER A 92 23.12 -1.52 6.93
CA SER A 92 24.22 -0.60 7.20
C SER A 92 23.65 0.77 7.59
N SER A 93 24.45 1.58 8.30
CA SER A 93 24.04 2.95 8.66
C SER A 93 23.82 3.82 7.42
N GLU A 94 24.48 3.51 6.31
CA GLU A 94 24.36 4.20 5.03
C GLU A 94 23.06 3.84 4.30
N ASP A 95 22.62 2.57 4.38
CA ASP A 95 21.34 2.12 3.82
C ASP A 95 20.14 2.84 4.44
N ILE A 96 20.24 3.26 5.71
CA ILE A 96 19.18 3.97 6.44
C ILE A 96 19.17 5.47 6.11
N ILE A 97 20.34 6.05 5.80
CA ILE A 97 20.50 7.50 5.54
C ILE A 97 20.27 7.82 4.06
N ASN A 98 20.70 6.94 3.15
CA ASN A 98 20.54 7.11 1.71
C ASN A 98 19.19 6.59 1.19
N SER A 99 18.45 5.84 2.01
CA SER A 99 17.11 5.38 1.65
C SER A 99 16.07 6.48 1.77
N ASN A 100 16.08 7.29 0.74
CA ASN A 100 14.95 7.43 -0.17
C ASN A 100 14.15 6.12 -0.46
N LEU A 101 13.80 5.31 0.55
CA LEU A 101 12.96 4.09 0.53
C LEU A 101 11.48 4.43 0.25
N TRP A 102 11.23 5.58 -0.37
CA TRP A 102 9.99 5.89 -1.02
C TRP A 102 10.04 5.19 -2.38
N ILE A 103 8.98 4.51 -2.79
CA ILE A 103 8.87 3.81 -4.09
C ILE A 103 9.17 4.73 -5.32
N GLY A 104 9.37 6.03 -5.12
CA GLY A 104 9.82 6.99 -6.13
C GLY A 104 11.27 7.48 -6.03
N SER A 105 12.08 6.99 -5.09
CA SER A 105 13.46 7.45 -4.93
C SER A 105 14.48 6.34 -4.60
N TYR A 106 14.10 5.07 -4.82
CA TYR A 106 15.07 4.01 -5.13
C TYR A 106 15.70 4.34 -6.50
N GLN A 107 16.57 5.35 -6.53
CA GLN A 107 17.60 5.47 -7.53
C GLN A 107 18.53 4.30 -7.27
N GLN A 108 18.21 3.19 -7.92
CA GLN A 108 19.17 2.12 -8.16
C GLN A 108 20.45 2.82 -8.64
N SER A 109 21.59 2.55 -8.00
CA SER A 109 22.86 3.14 -8.42
C SER A 109 23.03 2.91 -9.93
N GLU A 110 23.44 3.95 -10.66
CA GLU A 110 23.57 3.96 -12.13
C GLU A 110 24.44 2.82 -12.71
N GLU A 111 25.13 2.07 -11.84
CA GLU A 111 25.99 0.94 -12.20
C GLU A 111 25.25 -0.39 -12.40
N GLN A 112 24.00 -0.53 -11.97
CA GLN A 112 23.19 -1.71 -12.34
C GLN A 112 22.59 -1.47 -13.71
N LYS A 113 23.33 -1.85 -14.76
CA LYS A 113 22.81 -2.01 -16.13
C LYS A 113 21.42 -2.66 -16.06
N GLU A 114 20.39 -1.88 -16.38
CA GLU A 114 19.02 -2.36 -16.47
C GLU A 114 19.02 -3.55 -17.42
N THR A 115 18.93 -4.77 -16.86
CA THR A 115 18.50 -5.89 -17.66
C THR A 115 17.03 -5.60 -17.94
N PRO A 116 16.60 -5.46 -19.20
CA PRO A 116 15.19 -5.26 -19.49
C PRO A 116 14.43 -6.41 -18.83
N LEU A 117 13.49 -6.07 -17.94
CA LEU A 117 12.62 -7.07 -17.35
C LEU A 117 12.00 -7.87 -18.50
N SER A 118 12.03 -9.19 -18.42
CA SER A 118 11.34 -10.05 -19.37
C SER A 118 9.84 -9.77 -19.27
N ILE A 119 9.29 -9.05 -20.24
CA ILE A 119 7.86 -8.73 -20.27
C ILE A 119 7.11 -9.93 -20.85
N ASP A 120 6.29 -10.58 -20.03
CA ASP A 120 5.31 -11.54 -20.54
C ASP A 120 4.19 -10.78 -21.27
N THR A 121 4.09 -10.99 -22.58
CA THR A 121 3.09 -10.37 -23.46
C THR A 121 1.85 -11.26 -23.67
N SER A 122 1.76 -12.37 -22.95
CA SER A 122 0.66 -13.34 -23.09
C SER A 122 -0.68 -12.82 -22.52
N LEU A 123 -0.64 -11.94 -21.52
CA LEU A 123 -1.83 -11.39 -20.89
C LEU A 123 -2.53 -10.40 -21.83
N LYS A 124 -3.72 -10.80 -22.30
CA LYS A 124 -4.60 -9.96 -23.13
C LYS A 124 -5.89 -9.69 -22.37
N ILE A 125 -6.26 -8.42 -22.29
CA ILE A 125 -7.48 -7.95 -21.61
C ILE A 125 -8.37 -7.23 -22.62
N SER A 126 -9.68 -7.47 -22.55
CA SER A 126 -10.64 -6.74 -23.37
C SER A 126 -10.89 -5.34 -22.77
N SER A 127 -11.18 -4.36 -23.62
CA SER A 127 -11.56 -3.01 -23.16
C SER A 127 -12.81 -3.04 -22.25
N ASN A 128 -13.80 -3.88 -22.58
CA ASN A 128 -14.99 -4.05 -21.75
C ASN A 128 -14.65 -4.54 -20.34
N LEU A 129 -13.71 -5.50 -20.21
CA LEU A 129 -13.25 -5.97 -18.92
C LEU A 129 -12.60 -4.84 -18.11
N VAL A 130 -11.80 -3.98 -18.75
CA VAL A 130 -11.18 -2.81 -18.08
C VAL A 130 -12.26 -1.90 -17.48
N TYR A 131 -13.29 -1.54 -18.26
CA TYR A 131 -14.36 -0.68 -17.74
C TYR A 131 -15.15 -1.33 -16.59
N SER A 132 -15.46 -2.62 -16.71
CA SER A 132 -16.14 -3.36 -15.64
C SER A 132 -15.31 -3.41 -14.36
N LEU A 133 -14.01 -3.68 -14.47
CA LEU A 133 -13.09 -3.75 -13.34
C LEU A 133 -12.91 -2.40 -12.64
N ILE A 134 -12.80 -1.30 -13.40
CA ILE A 134 -12.72 0.05 -12.83
C ILE A 134 -14.02 0.41 -12.10
N SER A 135 -15.18 0.10 -12.70
CA SER A 135 -16.48 0.32 -12.06
C SER A 135 -16.60 -0.49 -10.76
N GLU A 136 -16.16 -1.75 -10.76
CA GLU A 136 -16.16 -2.60 -9.58
C GLU A 136 -15.21 -2.08 -8.48
N MET A 137 -13.99 -1.67 -8.84
CA MET A 137 -13.03 -1.08 -7.89
C MET A 137 -13.60 0.19 -7.25
N GLN A 138 -14.20 1.08 -8.03
CA GLN A 138 -14.90 2.26 -7.52
C GLN A 138 -16.10 1.87 -6.65
N GLY A 139 -16.81 0.79 -7.00
CA GLY A 139 -17.84 0.16 -6.18
C GLY A 139 -17.35 -0.17 -4.77
N ARG A 140 -16.16 -0.80 -4.66
CA ARG A 140 -15.52 -1.23 -3.41
C ARG A 140 -14.90 -0.10 -2.58
N ALA A 141 -14.60 1.06 -3.19
CA ALA A 141 -13.95 2.21 -2.56
C ALA A 141 -14.88 3.03 -1.64
N ASN A 142 -15.43 2.37 -0.61
CA ASN A 142 -16.41 2.96 0.29
C ASN A 142 -15.82 4.08 1.15
N PHE A 143 -14.56 3.96 1.59
CA PHE A 143 -13.96 4.97 2.46
C PHE A 143 -13.54 6.20 1.67
N PHE A 144 -13.05 6.01 0.44
CA PHE A 144 -12.90 7.10 -0.51
C PHE A 144 -14.22 7.84 -0.76
N LYS A 145 -15.33 7.14 -1.01
CA LYS A 145 -16.65 7.78 -1.20
C LYS A 145 -17.10 8.62 0.00
N LEU A 146 -16.74 8.19 1.21
CA LEU A 146 -17.09 8.91 2.44
C LEU A 146 -16.21 10.12 2.71
N THR A 147 -14.92 10.06 2.38
CA THR A 147 -13.94 11.05 2.86
C THR A 147 -13.25 11.83 1.76
N GLY A 148 -13.21 11.30 0.53
CA GLY A 148 -12.37 11.80 -0.57
C GLY A 148 -10.86 11.73 -0.32
N GLY A 149 -10.43 11.26 0.86
CA GLY A 149 -9.08 11.46 1.39
C GLY A 149 -8.17 10.24 1.34
N VAL A 150 -8.49 9.24 0.52
CA VAL A 150 -7.68 8.01 0.36
C VAL A 150 -7.56 7.59 -1.10
N HIS A 151 -6.51 6.83 -1.41
CA HIS A 151 -6.34 6.13 -2.68
C HIS A 151 -6.88 4.71 -2.58
N SER A 152 -7.06 4.06 -3.74
CA SER A 152 -7.49 2.67 -3.84
C SER A 152 -6.57 1.90 -4.78
N CYS A 153 -6.30 0.64 -4.44
CA CYS A 153 -5.61 -0.31 -5.28
C CYS A 153 -6.31 -1.67 -5.23
N ALA A 154 -6.30 -2.39 -6.34
CA ALA A 154 -6.87 -3.73 -6.44
C ALA A 154 -5.96 -4.67 -7.24
N LEU A 155 -5.93 -5.94 -6.85
CA LEU A 155 -5.32 -7.02 -7.62
C LEU A 155 -6.44 -7.87 -8.25
N VAL A 156 -6.32 -8.12 -9.55
CA VAL A 156 -7.28 -8.88 -10.33
C VAL A 156 -6.61 -10.15 -10.84
N ASN A 157 -7.31 -11.28 -10.74
CA ASN A 157 -6.85 -12.54 -11.33
C ASN A 157 -7.06 -12.58 -12.85
N LYS A 158 -6.48 -13.59 -13.51
CA LYS A 158 -6.67 -13.81 -14.96
C LYS A 158 -8.12 -14.01 -15.40
N GLN A 159 -9.03 -14.39 -14.48
CA GLN A 159 -10.46 -14.51 -14.74
C GLN A 159 -11.19 -13.17 -14.71
N GLY A 160 -10.51 -12.06 -14.42
CA GLY A 160 -11.12 -10.74 -14.36
C GLY A 160 -11.90 -10.49 -13.06
N SER A 161 -11.54 -11.14 -11.96
CA SER A 161 -12.13 -10.92 -10.63
C SER A 161 -11.15 -10.20 -9.70
N ILE A 162 -11.63 -9.17 -8.99
CA ILE A 162 -10.84 -8.50 -7.95
C ILE A 162 -10.67 -9.46 -6.76
N ILE A 163 -9.43 -9.91 -6.54
CA ILE A 163 -9.05 -10.84 -5.47
C ILE A 163 -8.49 -10.15 -4.23
N LEU A 164 -7.87 -8.97 -4.38
CA LEU A 164 -7.42 -8.14 -3.27
C LEU A 164 -7.84 -6.69 -3.53
N PHE A 165 -8.20 -5.97 -2.46
CA PHE A 165 -8.54 -4.55 -2.51
C PHE A 165 -8.01 -3.85 -1.27
N SER A 166 -7.43 -2.67 -1.43
CA SER A 166 -6.98 -1.85 -0.32
C SER A 166 -7.15 -0.36 -0.58
N GLU A 167 -7.40 0.37 0.51
CA GLU A 167 -7.37 1.83 0.55
C GLU A 167 -6.27 2.29 1.51
N ASP A 168 -5.69 3.45 1.24
CA ASP A 168 -4.74 4.13 2.12
C ASP A 168 -4.63 5.61 1.74
N ILE A 169 -4.30 6.47 2.70
CA ILE A 169 -4.02 7.89 2.44
C ILE A 169 -2.83 8.08 1.50
N SER A 170 -1.85 7.17 1.53
CA SER A 170 -0.71 7.16 0.61
C SER A 170 -0.95 6.25 -0.58
N ARG A 171 -0.74 6.79 -1.79
CA ARG A 171 -0.82 6.03 -3.04
C ARG A 171 0.18 4.87 -3.16
N TYR A 172 1.29 4.94 -2.43
CA TYR A 172 2.32 3.89 -2.45
C TYR A 172 1.95 2.76 -1.49
N ASN A 173 1.43 3.12 -0.32
CA ASN A 173 0.96 2.17 0.68
C ASN A 173 -0.20 1.31 0.16
N THR A 174 -1.03 1.80 -0.78
CA THR A 174 -2.06 0.96 -1.39
C THR A 174 -1.48 -0.19 -2.20
N ILE A 175 -0.38 0.06 -2.93
CA ILE A 175 0.36 -0.97 -3.67
C ILE A 175 1.04 -1.93 -2.69
N ASP A 176 1.73 -1.40 -1.67
CA ASP A 176 2.38 -2.24 -0.65
C ASP A 176 1.36 -3.13 0.07
N LYS A 177 0.19 -2.60 0.47
CA LYS A 177 -0.88 -3.42 1.08
C LYS A 177 -1.38 -4.51 0.13
N ILE A 178 -1.46 -4.23 -1.17
CA ILE A 178 -1.87 -5.23 -2.17
C ILE A 178 -0.80 -6.31 -2.34
N LEU A 179 0.46 -5.92 -2.52
CA LEU A 179 1.55 -6.86 -2.74
C LEU A 179 1.93 -7.63 -1.47
N GLY A 180 1.86 -6.99 -0.30
CA GLY A 180 1.99 -7.67 0.98
C GLY A 180 0.82 -8.61 1.26
N GLY A 181 -0.40 -8.25 0.82
CA GLY A 181 -1.54 -9.17 0.82
C GLY A 181 -1.29 -10.38 -0.08
N ALA A 182 -0.77 -10.18 -1.29
CA ALA A 182 -0.43 -11.27 -2.20
C ALA A 182 0.67 -12.17 -1.62
N PHE A 183 1.73 -11.56 -1.11
CA PHE A 183 2.84 -12.25 -0.42
C PHE A 183 2.32 -13.10 0.74
N VAL A 184 1.53 -12.54 1.65
CA VAL A 184 0.99 -13.29 2.80
C VAL A 184 0.10 -14.47 2.38
N ASN A 185 -0.64 -14.35 1.29
CA ASN A 185 -1.59 -15.37 0.82
C ASN A 185 -1.02 -16.30 -0.27
N ASP A 186 0.28 -16.26 -0.55
CA ASP A 186 0.92 -17.07 -1.61
C ASP A 186 0.27 -16.88 -2.99
N ILE A 187 -0.21 -15.66 -3.26
CA ILE A 187 -0.79 -15.29 -4.54
C ILE A 187 0.34 -14.84 -5.45
N THR A 188 0.52 -15.56 -6.56
CA THR A 188 1.46 -15.14 -7.61
C THR A 188 1.02 -13.82 -8.23
N THR A 189 1.99 -12.94 -8.50
CA THR A 189 1.76 -11.67 -9.20
C THR A 189 1.81 -11.84 -10.72
N GLU A 190 2.34 -12.97 -11.21
CA GLU A 190 2.22 -13.42 -12.60
C GLU A 190 0.75 -13.49 -13.01
N ASP A 191 0.46 -13.18 -14.28
CA ASP A 191 -0.89 -13.18 -14.89
C ASP A 191 -1.96 -12.28 -14.22
N LYS A 192 -1.55 -11.37 -13.31
CA LYS A 192 -2.45 -10.44 -12.62
C LYS A 192 -2.53 -9.07 -13.28
N ILE A 193 -3.63 -8.37 -13.01
CA ILE A 193 -3.81 -6.97 -13.35
C ILE A 193 -3.86 -6.18 -12.04
N ILE A 194 -3.10 -5.08 -11.96
CA ILE A 194 -3.21 -4.12 -10.88
C ILE A 194 -4.06 -2.93 -11.35
N LEU A 195 -5.03 -2.54 -10.53
CA LEU A 195 -5.85 -1.34 -10.75
C LEU A 195 -5.48 -0.32 -9.67
N ILE A 196 -5.23 0.92 -10.07
CA ILE A 196 -4.89 2.00 -9.15
C ILE A 196 -5.73 3.24 -9.44
N SER A 197 -6.08 3.99 -8.39
CA SER A 197 -6.76 5.29 -8.55
C SER A 197 -5.78 6.47 -8.70
N CYS A 198 -4.47 6.21 -8.62
CA CYS A 198 -3.43 7.24 -8.61
C CYS A 198 -2.71 7.38 -9.97
N ARG A 199 -1.91 8.44 -10.10
CA ARG A 199 -1.05 8.66 -11.27
C ARG A 199 0.18 7.76 -11.19
N ILE A 200 0.54 7.18 -12.33
CA ILE A 200 1.81 6.48 -12.60
C ILE A 200 2.88 7.53 -12.93
#